data_AF-A0A0Q9QIJ9-F1
#
_entry.id   AF-A0A0Q9QIJ9-F1
#
_cell.length_a   1.000
_cell.length_b   1.000
_cell.length_c   1.000
_cell.angle_alpha   90.00
_cell.angle_beta   90.00
_cell.angle_gamma   90.00
#
_symmetry.space_group_name_H-M   'P 1'
#
loop_
_entity.id
_entity.type
_entity.pdbx_description
1 polymer ?
#
loop_
_entity_poly.entity_id
_entity_poly.type
_entity_poly.pdbx_seq_one_letter_code
_entity_poly.pdbx_strand_id
1 'polypeptide(L)'
;MSTATRLRPLRAALAALALTLPLAACSTEAEMRAVDPAAAGDPAAAVSSDAAPRPVPEGRVTTNGLVTLLDDGGGPELCLGPVAESYPPQCGGPAVDGFDFGDVGAERASGVTWGSYALIGTYDGTTFTVTDSTPAALYDPMAAPPVDGLDAACSTPGGSGAGRTSPEDLDATLAAASALPGYATSWLSGDTINVAVTEDAAGAEATLRQTWDGGLCVTTVERTDADLTAINTELQAALGDQLLTSGSTAPDTLDAHVVFDDGSIQDWADATYGAGLVRVTSALVPAG
;
A
#
# COMPACT_ATOMS: atom_id res chain seq x y z
N MET A 1 -12.92 67.03 -26.91
CA MET A 1 -12.04 66.05 -27.60
C MET A 1 -11.94 64.80 -26.74
N SER A 2 -12.64 63.73 -27.11
CA SER A 2 -12.12 62.36 -27.07
C SER A 2 -13.19 61.43 -27.66
N THR A 3 -12.84 60.82 -28.77
CA THR A 3 -13.67 60.07 -29.69
C THR A 3 -13.89 58.66 -29.15
N ALA A 4 -15.14 58.26 -28.93
CA ALA A 4 -15.47 56.88 -28.55
C ALA A 4 -15.71 56.04 -29.81
N THR A 5 -14.70 55.25 -30.18
CA THR A 5 -14.78 54.23 -31.23
C THR A 5 -15.23 52.91 -30.61
N ARG A 6 -16.40 52.39 -30.99
CA ARG A 6 -16.71 50.95 -30.86
C ARG A 6 -17.27 50.46 -32.19
N LEU A 7 -16.49 49.62 -32.87
CA LEU A 7 -16.85 48.96 -34.11
C LEU A 7 -17.93 47.89 -33.88
N ARG A 8 -18.82 47.77 -34.88
CA ARG A 8 -19.82 46.71 -35.04
C ARG A 8 -19.16 45.36 -35.39
N PRO A 9 -19.80 44.23 -35.07
CA PRO A 9 -19.34 42.91 -35.47
C PRO A 9 -19.73 42.62 -36.92
N LEU A 10 -18.76 42.20 -37.75
CA LEU A 10 -19.01 41.62 -39.06
C LEU A 10 -18.99 40.09 -38.92
N ARG A 11 -20.16 39.49 -39.18
CA ARG A 11 -20.28 38.08 -39.55
C ARG A 11 -19.77 37.92 -40.98
N ALA A 12 -18.84 37.00 -41.21
CA ALA A 12 -18.59 36.43 -42.52
C ALA A 12 -18.26 34.93 -42.36
N ALA A 13 -19.10 34.12 -42.99
CA ALA A 13 -18.95 32.69 -43.18
C ALA A 13 -17.97 32.38 -44.34
N LEU A 14 -17.69 31.08 -44.56
CA LEU A 14 -16.88 30.42 -45.61
C LEU A 14 -15.47 30.01 -45.11
N ALA A 15 -14.96 28.79 -45.32
CA ALA A 15 -15.46 27.59 -45.97
C ALA A 15 -14.61 26.40 -45.46
N ALA A 16 -15.21 25.21 -45.50
CA ALA A 16 -14.57 23.95 -45.18
C ALA A 16 -13.50 23.56 -46.22
N LEU A 17 -12.37 23.04 -45.75
CA LEU A 17 -11.54 22.11 -46.52
C LEU A 17 -10.97 21.06 -45.55
N ALA A 18 -11.72 19.97 -45.38
CA ALA A 18 -11.24 18.77 -44.71
C ALA A 18 -10.36 17.98 -45.69
N LEU A 19 -9.06 17.94 -45.43
CA LEU A 19 -8.10 17.12 -46.15
C LEU A 19 -7.87 15.83 -45.33
N THR A 20 -8.70 14.81 -45.54
CA THR A 20 -8.51 13.48 -44.95
C THR A 20 -7.62 12.64 -45.88
N LEU A 21 -6.34 12.47 -45.53
CA LEU A 21 -5.47 11.46 -46.13
C LEU A 21 -5.73 10.09 -45.43
N PRO A 22 -6.09 9.02 -46.16
CA PRO A 22 -6.02 7.67 -45.62
C PRO A 22 -4.57 7.16 -45.74
N LEU A 23 -3.83 7.16 -44.63
CA LEU A 23 -2.62 6.35 -44.49
C LEU A 23 -3.06 4.89 -44.30
N ALA A 24 -3.05 4.12 -45.38
CA ALA A 24 -3.10 2.66 -45.31
C ALA A 24 -1.76 2.15 -44.78
N ALA A 25 -1.63 2.03 -43.45
CA ALA A 25 -0.54 1.30 -42.82
C ALA A 25 -0.92 -0.19 -42.82
N CYS A 26 -0.37 -0.96 -43.77
CA CYS A 26 -0.33 -2.41 -43.64
C CYS A 26 0.78 -2.76 -42.65
N SER A 27 0.42 -3.12 -41.42
CA SER A 27 1.34 -3.78 -40.49
C SER A 27 1.33 -5.28 -40.74
N THR A 28 2.42 -5.84 -41.29
CA THR A 28 2.63 -7.29 -41.29
C THR A 28 3.10 -7.70 -39.90
N GLU A 29 2.15 -8.05 -39.03
CA GLU A 29 2.39 -8.47 -37.63
C GLU A 29 3.32 -9.70 -37.49
N ALA A 30 3.62 -10.39 -38.59
CA ALA A 30 4.50 -11.56 -38.61
C ALA A 30 6.01 -11.24 -38.63
N GLU A 31 6.44 -10.04 -39.06
CA GLU A 31 7.86 -9.72 -39.25
C GLU A 31 8.51 -8.94 -38.07
N MET A 32 7.73 -8.52 -37.07
CA MET A 32 8.23 -7.85 -35.85
C MET A 32 8.16 -8.74 -34.61
N ARG A 33 8.23 -10.06 -34.76
CA ARG A 33 8.39 -10.97 -33.63
C ARG A 33 9.85 -10.92 -33.18
N ALA A 34 10.12 -10.24 -32.08
CA ALA A 34 11.42 -10.33 -31.40
C ALA A 34 11.65 -11.79 -31.01
N VAL A 35 12.69 -12.41 -31.58
CA VAL A 35 13.17 -13.72 -31.16
C VAL A 35 14.22 -13.46 -30.10
N ASP A 36 13.87 -13.73 -28.84
CA ASP A 36 14.78 -13.61 -27.72
C ASP A 36 15.82 -14.75 -27.79
N PRO A 37 17.13 -14.46 -27.92
CA PRO A 37 18.17 -15.48 -27.96
C PRO A 37 18.39 -16.17 -26.60
N ALA A 38 17.68 -15.76 -25.53
CA ALA A 38 17.82 -16.34 -24.19
C ALA A 38 17.11 -17.70 -23.98
N ALA A 39 16.35 -18.22 -24.95
CA ALA A 39 15.62 -19.49 -24.80
C ALA A 39 16.47 -20.76 -24.98
N ALA A 40 17.78 -20.67 -24.73
CA ALA A 40 18.70 -21.82 -24.69
C ALA A 40 19.51 -21.81 -23.38
N GLY A 41 18.80 -21.66 -22.26
CA GLY A 41 19.29 -22.09 -20.95
C GLY A 41 18.52 -23.33 -20.53
N ASP A 42 19.22 -24.37 -20.08
CA ASP A 42 18.61 -25.46 -19.32
C ASP A 42 17.72 -24.86 -18.23
N PRO A 43 16.54 -25.45 -17.92
CA PRO A 43 15.71 -24.97 -16.83
C PRO A 43 16.52 -25.15 -15.54
N ALA A 44 17.19 -24.08 -15.13
CA ALA A 44 17.59 -23.87 -13.75
C ALA A 44 16.31 -24.10 -12.94
N ALA A 45 16.39 -25.08 -12.04
CA ALA A 45 15.27 -25.56 -11.27
C ALA A 45 14.36 -24.40 -10.86
N ALA A 46 13.13 -24.40 -11.39
CA ALA A 46 12.04 -23.69 -10.76
C ALA A 46 12.00 -24.25 -9.33
N VAL A 47 12.54 -23.51 -8.38
CA VAL A 47 12.20 -23.70 -6.98
C VAL A 47 10.69 -23.70 -6.96
N SER A 48 10.14 -24.87 -6.64
CA SER A 48 8.70 -24.99 -6.44
C SER A 48 8.41 -24.07 -5.27
N SER A 49 7.78 -22.92 -5.52
CA SER A 49 7.18 -22.15 -4.44
C SER A 49 6.08 -23.05 -3.89
N ASP A 50 6.33 -23.69 -2.75
CA ASP A 50 5.23 -24.28 -2.00
C ASP A 50 4.18 -23.18 -1.83
N ALA A 51 2.94 -23.50 -2.19
CA ALA A 51 1.84 -22.55 -2.14
C ALA A 51 1.75 -21.97 -0.72
N ALA A 52 1.49 -20.67 -0.62
CA ALA A 52 1.37 -20.03 0.68
C ALA A 52 0.30 -20.75 1.54
N PRO A 53 0.59 -21.01 2.82
CA PRO A 53 -0.36 -21.67 3.70
C PRO A 53 -1.60 -20.79 3.92
N ARG A 54 -2.73 -21.46 4.20
CA ARG A 54 -4.03 -20.83 4.48
C ARG A 54 -4.54 -21.37 5.82
N PRO A 55 -3.93 -20.96 6.95
CA PRO A 55 -4.30 -21.48 8.25
C PRO A 55 -5.73 -21.05 8.62
N VAL A 56 -6.44 -21.95 9.28
CA VAL A 56 -7.74 -21.68 9.88
C VAL A 56 -7.58 -21.86 11.39
N PRO A 57 -8.00 -20.89 12.22
CA PRO A 57 -7.77 -20.95 13.65
C PRO A 57 -8.49 -22.15 14.27
N GLU A 58 -7.79 -22.83 15.19
CA GLU A 58 -8.45 -23.77 16.09
C GLU A 58 -9.15 -23.03 17.23
N GLY A 59 -10.45 -23.24 17.38
CA GLY A 59 -11.21 -22.67 18.48
C GLY A 59 -11.70 -21.24 18.24
N ARG A 60 -11.86 -20.47 19.32
CA ARG A 60 -12.40 -19.11 19.26
C ARG A 60 -11.32 -18.09 18.98
N VAL A 61 -11.66 -17.09 18.19
CA VAL A 61 -10.82 -15.94 17.86
C VAL A 61 -11.51 -14.64 18.24
N THR A 62 -10.73 -13.59 18.44
CA THR A 62 -11.19 -12.22 18.61
C THR A 62 -10.53 -11.31 17.58
N THR A 63 -11.21 -10.22 17.23
CA THR A 63 -10.66 -9.19 16.36
C THR A 63 -9.56 -8.43 17.10
N ASN A 64 -8.46 -8.13 16.41
CA ASN A 64 -7.39 -7.30 16.95
C ASN A 64 -7.80 -5.83 16.96
N GLY A 65 -8.62 -5.44 17.95
CA GLY A 65 -9.23 -4.12 18.04
C GLY A 65 -10.63 -4.05 17.43
N LEU A 66 -11.05 -2.82 17.10
CA LEU A 66 -12.32 -2.55 16.45
C LEU A 66 -12.22 -2.81 14.95
N VAL A 67 -13.24 -3.47 14.41
CA VAL A 67 -13.42 -3.70 12.97
C VAL A 67 -14.79 -3.20 12.54
N THR A 68 -14.94 -2.92 11.24
CA THR A 68 -16.24 -2.53 10.69
C THR A 68 -17.03 -3.77 10.29
N LEU A 69 -18.29 -3.83 10.71
CA LEU A 69 -19.30 -4.69 10.11
C LEU A 69 -20.13 -3.85 9.15
N LEU A 70 -20.39 -4.37 7.96
CA LEU A 70 -21.13 -3.70 6.90
C LEU A 70 -22.15 -4.66 6.28
N ASP A 71 -23.37 -4.21 6.06
CA ASP A 71 -24.42 -4.94 5.35
C ASP A 71 -25.07 -4.03 4.32
N ASP A 72 -24.94 -4.38 3.05
CA ASP A 72 -25.51 -3.67 1.91
C ASP A 72 -26.89 -4.20 1.46
N GLY A 73 -27.46 -5.14 2.22
CA GLY A 73 -28.67 -5.90 1.93
C GLY A 73 -28.40 -7.37 1.60
N GLY A 74 -27.14 -7.78 1.42
CA GLY A 74 -26.72 -9.17 1.23
C GLY A 74 -26.51 -9.96 2.53
N GLY A 75 -26.50 -9.29 3.68
CA GLY A 75 -26.06 -9.82 4.98
C GLY A 75 -24.75 -9.16 5.44
N PRO A 76 -24.41 -9.26 6.73
CA PRO A 76 -23.23 -8.61 7.28
C PRO A 76 -21.92 -9.24 6.80
N GLU A 77 -20.97 -8.39 6.44
CA GLU A 77 -19.58 -8.72 6.11
C GLU A 77 -18.62 -8.14 7.15
N LEU A 78 -17.56 -8.88 7.42
CA LEU A 78 -16.50 -8.52 8.35
C LEU A 78 -15.35 -7.82 7.62
N CYS A 79 -15.31 -6.50 7.73
CA CYS A 79 -14.28 -5.70 7.09
C CYS A 79 -12.99 -5.74 7.92
N LEU A 80 -12.13 -6.71 7.61
CA LEU A 80 -10.82 -6.88 8.23
C LEU A 80 -9.73 -6.03 7.56
N GLY A 81 -9.93 -5.65 6.29
CA GLY A 81 -9.02 -4.80 5.53
C GLY A 81 -9.35 -3.31 5.61
N PRO A 82 -8.74 -2.49 4.72
CA PRO A 82 -9.03 -1.07 4.63
C PRO A 82 -10.51 -0.80 4.34
N VAL A 83 -11.08 0.21 5.00
CA VAL A 83 -12.45 0.68 4.79
C VAL A 83 -12.40 2.01 4.05
N ALA A 84 -13.16 2.13 2.96
CA ALA A 84 -13.16 3.33 2.13
C ALA A 84 -13.75 4.54 2.87
N GLU A 85 -13.11 5.71 2.70
CA GLU A 85 -13.57 6.99 3.22
C GLU A 85 -14.77 7.54 2.41
N SER A 86 -15.92 6.87 2.52
CA SER A 86 -17.17 7.23 1.83
C SER A 86 -18.38 7.13 2.76
N TYR A 87 -19.55 7.62 2.30
CA TYR A 87 -20.81 7.58 3.04
C TYR A 87 -21.96 7.09 2.16
N PRO A 88 -22.37 5.80 2.22
CA PRO A 88 -21.85 4.73 3.10
C PRO A 88 -20.38 4.35 2.81
N PRO A 89 -19.64 3.83 3.81
CA PRO A 89 -18.32 3.23 3.58
C PRO A 89 -18.43 2.02 2.66
N GLN A 90 -17.30 1.56 2.14
CA GLN A 90 -17.20 0.35 1.32
C GLN A 90 -16.01 -0.47 1.80
N CYS A 91 -16.22 -1.77 1.93
CA CYS A 91 -15.21 -2.76 2.27
C CYS A 91 -15.75 -4.14 1.90
N GLY A 92 -14.90 -5.15 2.02
CA GLY A 92 -15.32 -6.54 1.89
C GLY A 92 -14.54 -7.41 2.86
N GLY A 93 -14.98 -8.65 3.02
CA GLY A 93 -14.32 -9.63 3.85
C GLY A 93 -15.20 -10.86 4.09
N PRO A 94 -14.87 -11.67 5.10
CA PRO A 94 -15.65 -12.85 5.44
C PRO A 94 -17.13 -12.53 5.69
N ALA A 95 -18.02 -13.42 5.25
CA ALA A 95 -19.43 -13.37 5.63
C ALA A 95 -19.57 -13.54 7.14
N VAL A 96 -20.60 -12.93 7.72
CA VAL A 96 -20.83 -12.98 9.17
C VAL A 96 -22.13 -13.72 9.48
N ASP A 97 -22.04 -14.69 10.38
CA ASP A 97 -23.19 -15.43 10.89
C ASP A 97 -23.41 -15.15 12.38
N GLY A 98 -24.64 -15.28 12.84
CA GLY A 98 -25.01 -15.08 14.24
C GLY A 98 -24.93 -13.63 14.74
N PHE A 99 -24.85 -12.66 13.85
CA PHE A 99 -24.80 -11.23 14.17
C PHE A 99 -26.08 -10.51 13.72
N ASP A 100 -26.53 -9.57 14.54
CA ASP A 100 -27.60 -8.63 14.20
C ASP A 100 -27.21 -7.23 14.66
N PHE A 101 -27.48 -6.22 13.83
CA PHE A 101 -27.25 -4.83 14.19
C PHE A 101 -28.33 -4.38 15.19
N GLY A 102 -27.93 -4.25 16.46
CA GLY A 102 -28.82 -3.70 17.49
C GLY A 102 -29.18 -2.22 17.27
N ASP A 103 -29.82 -1.63 18.29
CA ASP A 103 -30.28 -0.23 18.25
C ASP A 103 -29.15 0.80 18.42
N VAL A 104 -27.98 0.37 18.88
CA VAL A 104 -26.83 1.24 19.20
C VAL A 104 -25.60 0.78 18.43
N GLY A 105 -24.77 1.74 18.02
CA GLY A 105 -23.48 1.45 17.36
C GLY A 105 -23.55 1.19 15.85
N ALA A 106 -24.71 1.35 15.22
CA ALA A 106 -24.89 1.22 13.78
C ALA A 106 -25.42 2.50 13.12
N GLU A 107 -24.84 2.86 11.99
CA GLU A 107 -25.30 3.90 11.08
C GLU A 107 -26.00 3.28 9.86
N ARG A 108 -26.89 4.05 9.23
CA ARG A 108 -27.67 3.60 8.08
C ARG A 108 -27.82 4.71 7.05
N ALA A 109 -27.45 4.43 5.81
CA ALA A 109 -27.69 5.33 4.68
C ALA A 109 -27.74 4.53 3.37
N SER A 110 -28.56 5.00 2.42
CA SER A 110 -28.63 4.43 1.07
C SER A 110 -28.85 2.90 1.02
N GLY A 111 -29.53 2.32 2.02
CA GLY A 111 -29.77 0.88 2.12
C GLY A 111 -28.65 0.07 2.77
N VAL A 112 -27.51 0.70 3.11
CA VAL A 112 -26.38 0.07 3.79
C VAL A 112 -26.46 0.35 5.29
N THR A 113 -26.20 -0.66 6.10
CA THR A 113 -26.01 -0.56 7.56
C THR A 113 -24.55 -0.86 7.89
N TRP A 114 -23.91 -0.06 8.74
CA TRP A 114 -22.53 -0.35 9.17
C TRP A 114 -22.28 0.11 10.60
N GLY A 115 -21.26 -0.44 11.24
CA GLY A 115 -20.82 0.00 12.57
C GLY A 115 -19.49 -0.62 12.96
N SER A 116 -18.89 -0.12 14.04
CA SER A 116 -17.60 -0.60 14.53
C SER A 116 -17.77 -1.45 15.79
N TYR A 117 -17.17 -2.64 15.79
CA TYR A 117 -17.32 -3.63 16.85
C TYR A 117 -15.99 -4.34 17.13
N ALA A 118 -15.80 -4.78 18.37
CA ALA A 118 -14.86 -5.85 18.69
C ALA A 118 -15.66 -7.16 18.80
N LEU A 119 -15.20 -8.22 18.15
CA LEU A 119 -15.94 -9.47 18.03
C LEU A 119 -15.18 -10.62 18.68
N ILE A 120 -15.91 -11.61 19.20
CA ILE A 120 -15.39 -12.92 19.55
C ILE A 120 -16.25 -13.97 18.87
N GLY A 121 -15.63 -14.96 18.25
CA GLY A 121 -16.35 -15.94 17.43
C GLY A 121 -15.48 -17.11 16.99
N THR A 122 -15.95 -17.82 15.98
CA THR A 122 -15.19 -18.85 15.26
C THR A 122 -15.06 -18.45 13.80
N TYR A 123 -13.93 -18.75 13.18
CA TYR A 123 -13.68 -18.48 11.76
C TYR A 123 -13.32 -19.78 11.06
N ASP A 124 -14.02 -20.10 9.96
CA ASP A 124 -13.85 -21.37 9.22
C ASP A 124 -12.98 -21.24 7.95
N GLY A 125 -12.40 -20.05 7.73
CA GLY A 125 -11.69 -19.70 6.49
C GLY A 125 -12.53 -18.90 5.50
N THR A 126 -13.85 -18.82 5.71
CA THR A 126 -14.77 -18.08 4.81
C THR A 126 -15.81 -17.26 5.56
N THR A 127 -16.28 -17.76 6.70
CA THR A 127 -17.36 -17.18 7.49
C THR A 127 -16.90 -17.00 8.93
N PHE A 128 -17.21 -15.84 9.52
CA PHE A 128 -17.03 -15.56 10.93
C PHE A 128 -18.37 -15.72 11.66
N THR A 129 -18.48 -16.72 12.52
CA THR A 129 -19.67 -16.91 13.38
C THR A 129 -19.48 -16.16 14.69
N VAL A 130 -20.28 -15.11 14.91
CA VAL A 130 -20.20 -14.29 16.11
C VAL A 130 -20.77 -15.03 17.31
N THR A 131 -20.04 -14.99 18.41
CA THR A 131 -20.48 -15.50 19.72
C THR A 131 -20.61 -14.40 20.76
N ASP A 132 -19.88 -13.30 20.58
CA ASP A 132 -19.96 -12.09 21.40
C ASP A 132 -19.58 -10.87 20.54
N SER A 133 -20.21 -9.73 20.82
CA SER A 133 -19.96 -8.48 20.10
C SER A 133 -20.02 -7.29 21.05
N THR A 134 -18.97 -6.48 21.02
CA THR A 134 -18.87 -5.24 21.79
C THR A 134 -18.88 -4.04 20.83
N PRO A 135 -19.91 -3.19 20.82
CA PRO A 135 -19.92 -2.00 19.98
C PRO A 135 -18.86 -1.01 20.44
N ALA A 136 -18.33 -0.21 19.52
CA ALA A 136 -17.27 0.77 19.80
C ALA A 136 -17.58 1.71 20.98
N ALA A 137 -18.86 2.05 21.21
CA ALA A 137 -19.28 2.88 22.33
C ALA A 137 -19.07 2.24 23.72
N LEU A 138 -18.94 0.92 23.78
CA LEU A 138 -18.71 0.12 25.00
C LEU A 138 -17.32 -0.52 25.03
N TYR A 139 -16.56 -0.41 23.94
CA TYR A 139 -15.22 -0.94 23.84
C TYR A 139 -14.26 -0.03 24.62
N ASP A 140 -13.53 -0.62 25.56
CA ASP A 140 -12.44 0.06 26.25
C ASP A 140 -11.13 -0.26 25.50
N PRO A 141 -10.63 0.65 24.64
CA PRO A 141 -9.42 0.40 23.90
C PRO A 141 -8.25 0.37 24.88
N MET A 142 -7.45 -0.71 24.83
CA MET A 142 -6.10 -0.62 25.35
C MET A 142 -5.41 0.55 24.64
N ALA A 143 -4.78 1.45 25.40
CA ALA A 143 -4.00 2.52 24.83
C ALA A 143 -2.91 1.90 23.95
N ALA A 144 -3.05 2.05 22.63
CA ALA A 144 -1.99 1.68 21.72
C ALA A 144 -0.79 2.59 22.05
N PRO A 145 0.44 2.03 22.10
CA PRO A 145 1.61 2.88 22.14
C PRO A 145 1.57 3.80 20.91
N PRO A 146 2.05 5.05 21.02
CA PRO A 146 2.20 5.89 19.85
C PRO A 146 3.01 5.15 18.79
N VAL A 147 2.55 5.21 17.54
CA VAL A 147 3.34 4.75 16.41
C VAL A 147 4.40 5.82 16.15
N ASP A 148 5.61 5.57 16.62
CA ASP A 148 6.73 6.45 16.35
C ASP A 148 7.16 6.28 14.89
N GLY A 149 7.37 7.39 14.20
CA GLY A 149 7.96 7.37 12.86
C GLY A 149 9.37 6.83 12.89
N LEU A 150 9.92 6.50 11.72
CA LEU A 150 11.30 6.05 11.64
C LEU A 150 12.26 7.12 12.18
N ASP A 151 13.18 6.68 13.04
CA ASP A 151 14.27 7.51 13.53
C ASP A 151 15.18 7.97 12.38
N ALA A 152 15.98 9.00 12.65
CA ALA A 152 17.01 9.41 11.70
C ALA A 152 18.00 8.26 11.45
N ALA A 153 18.34 8.01 10.19
CA ALA A 153 19.23 6.92 9.77
C ALA A 153 20.66 7.07 10.32
N CYS A 154 21.03 8.29 10.72
CA CYS A 154 22.36 8.62 11.21
C CYS A 154 22.31 9.51 12.45
N SER A 155 23.26 9.33 13.37
CA SER A 155 23.31 10.05 14.65
C SER A 155 23.62 11.55 14.52
N THR A 156 24.09 11.99 13.34
CA THR A 156 24.38 13.40 13.06
C THR A 156 24.06 13.68 11.61
N PRO A 157 22.85 14.19 11.31
CA PRO A 157 22.50 14.61 9.97
C PRO A 157 23.50 15.65 9.45
N GLY A 158 24.04 15.43 8.26
CA GLY A 158 24.88 16.43 7.62
C GLY A 158 24.03 17.60 7.12
N GLY A 159 24.60 18.79 7.02
CA GLY A 159 23.92 19.96 6.45
C GLY A 159 24.36 21.25 7.12
N SER A 160 24.25 22.36 6.40
CA SER A 160 24.55 23.69 6.95
C SER A 160 23.34 24.31 7.64
N GLY A 161 22.12 23.84 7.32
CA GLY A 161 20.86 24.41 7.81
C GLY A 161 20.55 25.80 7.24
N ALA A 162 21.33 26.27 6.26
CA ALA A 162 21.16 27.57 5.60
C ALA A 162 21.21 27.38 4.09
N GLY A 163 20.15 27.80 3.38
CA GLY A 163 20.07 27.69 1.92
C GLY A 163 18.77 27.03 1.46
N ARG A 164 18.89 26.02 0.60
CA ARG A 164 17.79 25.23 0.01
C ARG A 164 17.17 24.29 1.04
N THR A 165 16.22 24.83 1.79
CA THR A 165 15.45 24.12 2.82
C THR A 165 13.96 24.45 2.75
N SER A 166 13.50 24.99 1.61
CA SER A 166 12.08 25.27 1.41
C SER A 166 11.29 24.00 1.11
N PRO A 167 9.94 24.01 1.22
CA PRO A 167 9.12 22.89 0.77
C PRO A 167 9.35 22.51 -0.70
N GLU A 168 9.60 23.49 -1.58
CA GLU A 168 9.92 23.23 -2.99
C GLU A 168 11.27 22.51 -3.15
N ASP A 169 12.26 22.87 -2.33
CA ASP A 169 13.57 22.19 -2.31
C ASP A 169 13.46 20.76 -1.75
N LEU A 170 12.61 20.56 -0.74
CA LEU A 170 12.31 19.25 -0.16
C LEU A 170 11.72 18.32 -1.24
N ASP A 171 10.66 18.77 -1.92
CA ASP A 171 10.02 17.99 -2.99
C ASP A 171 11.01 17.66 -4.11
N ALA A 172 11.82 18.65 -4.54
CA ALA A 172 12.87 18.44 -5.54
C ALA A 172 13.91 17.40 -5.08
N THR A 173 14.26 17.39 -3.79
CA THR A 173 15.22 16.45 -3.22
C THR A 173 14.67 15.04 -3.12
N LEU A 174 13.41 14.88 -2.70
CA LEU A 174 12.74 13.58 -2.64
C LEU A 174 12.56 12.99 -4.06
N ALA A 175 12.25 13.84 -5.04
CA ALA A 175 12.19 13.43 -6.45
C ALA A 175 13.58 13.05 -7.00
N ALA A 176 14.64 13.75 -6.60
CA ALA A 176 16.01 13.37 -6.97
C ALA A 176 16.43 12.06 -6.30
N ALA A 177 16.04 11.83 -5.05
CA ALA A 177 16.33 10.62 -4.30
C ALA A 177 15.73 9.38 -4.96
N SER A 178 14.45 9.41 -5.33
CA SER A 178 13.77 8.29 -5.99
C SER A 178 14.32 7.95 -7.38
N ALA A 179 15.08 8.86 -7.99
CA ALA A 179 15.77 8.65 -9.26
C ALA A 179 17.20 8.11 -9.12
N LEU A 180 17.73 7.97 -7.89
CA LEU A 180 19.07 7.47 -7.66
C LEU A 180 19.18 5.98 -8.03
N PRO A 181 20.32 5.55 -8.61
CA PRO A 181 20.63 4.13 -8.72
C PRO A 181 20.63 3.47 -7.34
N GLY A 182 19.99 2.31 -7.23
CA GLY A 182 19.90 1.58 -5.97
C GLY A 182 19.01 2.22 -4.92
N TYR A 183 18.14 3.18 -5.27
CA TYR A 183 17.20 3.77 -4.32
C TYR A 183 16.34 2.69 -3.63
N ALA A 184 16.29 2.76 -2.31
CA ALA A 184 15.52 1.83 -1.47
C ALA A 184 14.27 2.51 -0.89
N THR A 185 14.44 3.61 -0.18
CA THR A 185 13.33 4.40 0.40
C THR A 185 13.84 5.74 0.91
N SER A 186 12.92 6.66 1.21
CA SER A 186 13.20 7.91 1.90
C SER A 186 12.12 8.23 2.92
N TRP A 187 12.51 8.84 4.04
CA TRP A 187 11.60 9.21 5.12
C TRP A 187 12.06 10.47 5.83
N LEU A 188 11.12 11.11 6.53
CA LEU A 188 11.39 12.29 7.35
C LEU A 188 11.47 11.90 8.82
N SER A 189 12.48 12.44 9.49
CA SER A 189 12.61 12.38 10.96
C SER A 189 12.92 13.79 11.47
N GLY A 190 11.91 14.46 12.02
CA GLY A 190 11.95 15.91 12.25
C GLY A 190 12.21 16.65 10.93
N ASP A 191 13.20 17.55 10.93
CA ASP A 191 13.62 18.33 9.74
C ASP A 191 14.70 17.62 8.88
N THR A 192 14.96 16.33 9.13
CA THR A 192 15.98 15.55 8.41
C THR A 192 15.35 14.69 7.33
N ILE A 193 15.88 14.81 6.11
CA ILE A 193 15.63 13.85 5.03
C ILE A 193 16.55 12.65 5.24
N ASN A 194 15.99 11.45 5.28
CA ASN A 194 16.74 10.21 5.30
C ASN A 194 16.55 9.50 3.98
N VAL A 195 17.63 9.02 3.37
CA VAL A 195 17.59 8.27 2.12
C VAL A 195 18.40 6.99 2.30
N ALA A 196 17.77 5.86 1.98
CA ALA A 196 18.45 4.59 1.90
C ALA A 196 18.71 4.23 0.43
N VAL A 197 19.93 3.80 0.14
CA VAL A 197 20.36 3.28 -1.16
C VAL A 197 21.06 1.93 -0.98
N THR A 198 21.14 1.08 -1.99
CA THR A 198 21.86 -0.21 -1.85
C THR A 198 23.37 -0.06 -2.01
N GLU A 199 23.83 1.01 -2.65
CA GLU A 199 25.24 1.27 -2.92
C GLU A 199 25.53 2.77 -3.01
N ASP A 200 26.82 3.13 -2.92
CA ASP A 200 27.34 4.50 -3.12
C ASP A 200 26.58 5.62 -2.37
N ALA A 201 26.36 5.43 -1.06
CA ALA A 201 25.73 6.45 -0.22
C ALA A 201 26.41 7.84 -0.29
N ALA A 202 27.74 7.88 -0.45
CA ALA A 202 28.48 9.12 -0.57
C ALA A 202 28.19 9.87 -1.89
N GLY A 203 28.13 9.15 -3.01
CA GLY A 203 27.74 9.72 -4.30
C GLY A 203 26.27 10.16 -4.34
N ALA A 204 25.39 9.37 -3.73
CA ALA A 204 23.99 9.73 -3.51
C ALA A 204 23.87 11.01 -2.68
N GLU A 205 24.57 11.12 -1.54
CA GLU A 205 24.56 12.35 -0.75
C GLU A 205 25.05 13.54 -1.58
N ALA A 206 26.19 13.42 -2.27
CA ALA A 206 26.74 14.49 -3.10
C ALA A 206 25.74 14.96 -4.18
N THR A 207 24.94 14.05 -4.72
CA THR A 207 23.87 14.37 -5.68
C THR A 207 22.74 15.14 -5.01
N LEU A 208 22.22 14.65 -3.88
CA LEU A 208 21.11 15.27 -3.16
C LEU A 208 21.45 16.64 -2.57
N ARG A 209 22.73 16.89 -2.26
CA ARG A 209 23.22 18.22 -1.89
C ARG A 209 23.04 19.26 -3.02
N GLN A 210 22.79 18.85 -4.27
CA GLN A 210 22.46 19.77 -5.36
C GLN A 210 21.02 20.28 -5.32
N THR A 211 20.16 19.74 -4.45
CA THR A 211 18.83 20.27 -4.16
C THR A 211 18.59 20.61 -2.68
N TRP A 212 19.39 20.09 -1.73
CA TRP A 212 19.16 20.28 -0.29
C TRP A 212 20.38 20.76 0.51
N ASP A 213 20.17 21.78 1.35
CA ASP A 213 21.18 22.30 2.30
C ASP A 213 20.87 21.97 3.78
N GLY A 214 19.71 21.37 4.05
CA GLY A 214 19.24 20.99 5.39
C GLY A 214 19.82 19.67 5.90
N GLY A 215 19.21 19.14 6.97
CA GLY A 215 19.57 17.84 7.53
C GLY A 215 19.36 16.73 6.51
N LEU A 216 20.40 15.96 6.21
CA LEU A 216 20.36 14.82 5.30
C LEU A 216 21.22 13.68 5.86
N CYS A 217 20.62 12.50 5.93
CA CYS A 217 21.30 11.24 6.16
C CYS A 217 21.14 10.37 4.90
N VAL A 218 22.25 9.83 4.39
CA VAL A 218 22.22 8.80 3.34
C VAL A 218 22.93 7.56 3.85
N THR A 219 22.26 6.42 3.83
CA THR A 219 22.77 5.15 4.36
C THR A 219 22.64 4.04 3.33
N THR A 220 23.48 3.01 3.45
CA THR A 220 23.34 1.81 2.63
C THR A 220 22.46 0.76 3.30
N VAL A 221 21.61 0.10 2.51
CA VAL A 221 20.72 -0.99 2.92
C VAL A 221 20.83 -2.17 1.94
N GLU A 222 20.17 -3.28 2.20
CA GLU A 222 20.34 -4.50 1.39
C GLU A 222 19.47 -4.52 0.13
N ARG A 223 18.25 -4.00 0.19
CA ARG A 223 17.24 -4.13 -0.87
C ARG A 223 16.84 -2.78 -1.46
N THR A 224 16.57 -2.78 -2.75
CA THR A 224 15.99 -1.63 -3.45
C THR A 224 14.46 -1.56 -3.27
N ASP A 225 13.87 -0.42 -3.61
CA ASP A 225 12.41 -0.26 -3.69
C ASP A 225 11.79 -1.25 -4.70
N ALA A 226 12.50 -1.48 -5.80
CA ALA A 226 12.09 -2.41 -6.84
C ALA A 226 12.07 -3.86 -6.32
N ASP A 227 13.03 -4.26 -5.50
CA ASP A 227 13.07 -5.59 -4.89
C ASP A 227 11.87 -5.79 -3.94
N LEU A 228 11.61 -4.82 -3.06
CA LEU A 228 10.48 -4.89 -2.12
C LEU A 228 9.13 -4.84 -2.86
N THR A 229 9.02 -4.08 -3.94
CA THR A 229 7.82 -4.04 -4.79
C THR A 229 7.56 -5.37 -5.50
N ALA A 230 8.62 -6.03 -5.99
CA ALA A 230 8.51 -7.35 -6.59
C ALA A 230 8.00 -8.37 -5.55
N ILE A 231 8.61 -8.41 -4.37
CA ILE A 231 8.17 -9.27 -3.25
C ILE A 231 6.73 -8.95 -2.86
N ASN A 232 6.35 -7.67 -2.77
CA ASN A 232 4.99 -7.27 -2.45
C ASN A 232 3.96 -7.82 -3.47
N THR A 233 4.33 -7.84 -4.75
CA THR A 233 3.48 -8.37 -5.81
C THR A 233 3.34 -9.89 -5.72
N GLU A 234 4.44 -10.59 -5.43
CA GLU A 234 4.44 -12.04 -5.19
C GLU A 234 3.60 -12.39 -3.96
N LEU A 235 3.70 -11.62 -2.88
CA LEU A 235 2.94 -11.80 -1.66
C LEU A 235 1.43 -11.68 -1.91
N GLN A 236 1.01 -10.65 -2.66
CA GLN A 236 -0.38 -10.45 -3.06
C GLN A 236 -0.90 -11.62 -3.91
N ALA A 237 -0.08 -12.11 -4.85
CA ALA A 237 -0.46 -13.25 -5.69
C ALA A 237 -0.55 -14.56 -4.88
N ALA A 238 0.36 -14.77 -3.93
CA ALA A 238 0.43 -16.00 -3.15
C ALA A 238 -0.67 -16.11 -2.09
N LEU A 239 -0.95 -15.02 -1.37
CA LEU A 239 -1.91 -15.02 -0.26
C LEU A 239 -3.34 -14.65 -0.70
N GLY A 240 -3.50 -13.85 -1.76
CA GLY A 240 -4.80 -13.48 -2.30
C GLY A 240 -5.72 -12.84 -1.25
N ASP A 241 -6.89 -13.41 -1.05
CA ASP A 241 -7.92 -13.00 -0.10
C ASP A 241 -7.51 -13.08 1.38
N GLN A 242 -6.43 -13.81 1.69
CA GLN A 242 -5.87 -13.83 3.05
C GLN A 242 -5.06 -12.56 3.36
N LEU A 243 -4.56 -11.86 2.35
CA LEU A 243 -3.77 -10.65 2.52
C LEU A 243 -4.67 -9.42 2.48
N LEU A 244 -4.78 -8.73 3.62
CA LEU A 244 -5.63 -7.57 3.81
C LEU A 244 -4.95 -6.30 3.33
N THR A 245 -3.66 -6.16 3.63
CA THR A 245 -2.80 -5.08 3.14
C THR A 245 -1.34 -5.48 3.30
N SER A 246 -0.48 -4.95 2.44
CA SER A 246 0.96 -5.11 2.57
C SER A 246 1.72 -3.92 1.99
N GLY A 247 2.93 -3.70 2.48
CA GLY A 247 3.80 -2.66 1.98
C GLY A 247 5.05 -2.49 2.83
N SER A 248 6.02 -1.74 2.31
CA SER A 248 7.21 -1.38 3.07
C SER A 248 6.95 -0.12 3.89
N THR A 249 7.22 -0.20 5.19
CA THR A 249 7.16 0.95 6.12
C THR A 249 8.55 1.34 6.64
N ALA A 250 9.57 0.54 6.32
CA ALA A 250 10.96 0.71 6.74
C ALA A 250 11.91 0.08 5.70
N PRO A 251 13.17 0.53 5.60
CA PRO A 251 14.16 -0.13 4.75
C PRO A 251 14.30 -1.62 5.10
N ASP A 252 14.55 -2.46 4.09
CA ASP A 252 14.75 -3.91 4.22
C ASP A 252 13.62 -4.64 4.97
N THR A 253 12.39 -4.11 4.95
CA THR A 253 11.24 -4.76 5.60
C THR A 253 9.95 -4.51 4.83
N LEU A 254 9.08 -5.51 4.84
CA LEU A 254 7.73 -5.46 4.34
C LEU A 254 6.75 -5.93 5.42
N ASP A 255 5.71 -5.15 5.67
CA ASP A 255 4.60 -5.51 6.54
C ASP A 255 3.51 -6.21 5.74
N ALA A 256 2.98 -7.30 6.29
CA ALA A 256 1.87 -8.05 5.71
C ALA A 256 0.78 -8.26 6.78
N HIS A 257 -0.36 -7.62 6.59
CA HIS A 257 -1.52 -7.82 7.43
C HIS A 257 -2.42 -8.88 6.81
N VAL A 258 -2.67 -9.97 7.53
CA VAL A 258 -3.43 -11.11 7.05
C VAL A 258 -4.68 -11.35 7.91
N VAL A 259 -5.63 -12.12 7.39
CA VAL A 259 -6.84 -12.50 8.14
C VAL A 259 -6.46 -13.23 9.43
N PHE A 260 -5.68 -14.30 9.32
CA PHE A 260 -5.20 -15.10 10.44
C PHE A 260 -3.85 -15.72 10.09
N ASP A 261 -2.98 -15.85 11.09
CA ASP A 261 -1.75 -16.62 11.00
C ASP A 261 -1.54 -17.38 12.32
N ASP A 262 -1.26 -18.68 12.24
CA ASP A 262 -0.83 -19.52 13.37
C ASP A 262 0.71 -19.62 13.47
N GLY A 263 1.42 -18.86 12.63
CA GLY A 263 2.87 -18.86 12.44
C GLY A 263 3.28 -19.51 11.13
N SER A 264 2.39 -20.28 10.47
CA SER A 264 2.71 -20.95 9.21
C SER A 264 2.96 -19.97 8.05
N ILE A 265 2.23 -18.84 7.99
CA ILE A 265 2.48 -17.81 6.96
C ILE A 265 3.82 -17.12 7.24
N GLN A 266 4.12 -16.78 8.51
CA GLN A 266 5.42 -16.21 8.87
C GLN A 266 6.58 -17.15 8.51
N ASP A 267 6.50 -18.43 8.86
CA ASP A 267 7.52 -19.44 8.55
C ASP A 267 7.71 -19.61 7.03
N TRP A 268 6.61 -19.62 6.27
CA TRP A 268 6.64 -19.66 4.81
C TRP A 268 7.31 -18.41 4.23
N ALA A 269 6.99 -17.22 4.74
CA ALA A 269 7.54 -15.97 4.26
C ALA A 269 9.05 -15.88 4.56
N ASP A 270 9.48 -16.29 5.75
CA ASP A 270 10.88 -16.35 6.15
C ASP A 270 11.69 -17.35 5.30
N ALA A 271 11.10 -18.51 4.99
CA ALA A 271 11.72 -19.51 4.12
C ALA A 271 11.80 -19.04 2.65
N THR A 272 10.82 -18.28 2.18
CA THR A 272 10.70 -17.84 0.78
C THR A 272 11.54 -16.59 0.49
N TYR A 273 11.47 -15.59 1.36
CA TYR A 273 12.03 -14.26 1.11
C TYR A 273 13.27 -13.93 1.98
N GLY A 274 13.51 -14.75 3.00
CA GLY A 274 14.57 -14.56 4.00
C GLY A 274 14.00 -14.12 5.35
N ALA A 275 14.62 -14.63 6.41
CA ALA A 275 14.15 -14.43 7.78
C ALA A 275 14.02 -12.94 8.15
N GLY A 276 12.83 -12.56 8.63
CA GLY A 276 12.54 -11.21 9.13
C GLY A 276 12.29 -10.16 8.07
N LEU A 277 12.37 -10.51 6.77
CA LEU A 277 12.10 -9.55 5.69
C LEU A 277 10.61 -9.20 5.60
N VAL A 278 9.74 -10.20 5.76
CA VAL A 278 8.29 -10.00 5.78
C VAL A 278 7.79 -10.22 7.20
N ARG A 279 7.16 -9.21 7.79
CA ARG A 279 6.52 -9.29 9.11
C ARG A 279 5.03 -9.51 8.93
N VAL A 280 4.55 -10.65 9.40
CA VAL A 280 3.13 -11.03 9.32
C VAL A 280 2.41 -10.58 10.60
N THR A 281 1.25 -9.95 10.45
CA THR A 281 0.37 -9.57 11.57
C THR A 281 -1.08 -9.95 11.25
N SER A 282 -1.79 -10.57 12.19
CA SER A 282 -3.15 -11.05 11.99
C SER A 282 -4.22 -10.05 12.43
N ALA A 283 -5.33 -10.00 11.69
CA ALA A 283 -6.54 -9.28 12.07
C ALA A 283 -7.41 -10.06 13.07
N LEU A 284 -7.39 -11.39 12.98
CA LEU A 284 -7.98 -12.31 13.96
C LEU A 284 -6.88 -12.93 14.82
N VAL A 285 -7.06 -12.95 16.14
CA VAL A 285 -6.13 -13.56 17.09
C VAL A 285 -6.86 -14.55 18.00
N PRO A 286 -6.19 -15.55 18.58
CA PRO A 286 -6.83 -16.48 19.52
C PRO A 286 -7.53 -15.73 20.67
N ALA A 287 -8.76 -16.12 20.99
CA ALA A 287 -9.47 -15.60 22.15
C ALA A 287 -8.99 -16.34 23.42
N GLY A 288 -8.42 -15.60 24.36
CA GLY A 288 -7.92 -16.13 25.64
C GLY A 288 -9.01 -16.55 26.63
#